data_AF-A0A9D6EYS3-F1
#
_entry.id   AF-A0A9D6EYS3-F1
#
_cell.length_a   1.000
_cell.length_b   1.000
_cell.length_c   1.000
_cell.angle_alpha   90.00
_cell.angle_beta   90.00
_cell.angle_gamma   90.00
#
_symmetry.space_group_name_H-M   'P 1'
#
loop_
_entity.id
_entity.type
_entity.pdbx_description
1 polymer ?
#
loop_
_entity_poly.entity_id
_entity_poly.type
_entity_poly.pdbx_seq_one_letter_code
_entity_poly.pdbx_strand_id
1 'polypeptide(L)' 'MGERQSELRRRRSRAKKMAKLKARLAKAKTNNDKDQALKKIHRISPWWKAPVAAS' A
#
# COMPACT_ATOMS: atom_id res chain seq x y z
N MET A 1 -12.68 -16.72 -20.19
CA MET A 1 -12.65 -15.92 -18.95
C MET A 1 -11.91 -14.62 -19.22
N GLY A 2 -12.68 -13.55 -19.44
CA GLY A 2 -12.23 -12.34 -20.12
C GLY A 2 -11.28 -11.45 -19.31
N GLU A 3 -10.51 -10.65 -20.04
CA GLU A 3 -9.50 -9.69 -19.56
C GLU A 3 -9.96 -8.86 -18.36
N ARG A 4 -11.25 -8.47 -18.36
CA ARG A 4 -11.94 -7.77 -17.26
C ARG A 4 -11.81 -8.50 -15.91
N GLN A 5 -12.02 -9.82 -15.86
CA GLN A 5 -11.95 -10.56 -14.60
C GLN A 5 -10.51 -10.62 -14.07
N SER A 6 -9.54 -10.81 -14.96
CA SER A 6 -8.12 -10.81 -14.62
C SER A 6 -7.66 -9.44 -14.10
N GLU A 7 -8.11 -8.36 -14.74
CA GLU A 7 -7.85 -7.00 -14.28
C GLU A 7 -8.46 -6.72 -12.90
N LEU A 8 -9.72 -7.09 -12.69
CA LEU A 8 -10.39 -6.96 -11.39
C LEU A 8 -9.65 -7.73 -10.30
N ARG A 9 -9.18 -8.95 -10.58
CA ARG A 9 -8.34 -9.73 -9.64
C ARG A 9 -7.04 -9.00 -9.32
N ARG A 10 -6.32 -8.48 -10.32
CA ARG A 10 -5.09 -7.69 -10.11
C ARG A 10 -5.35 -6.45 -9.26
N ARG A 11 -6.45 -5.72 -9.51
CA ARG A 11 -6.85 -4.55 -8.73
C ARG A 11 -7.14 -4.91 -7.27
N ARG A 12 -7.92 -5.96 -7.03
CA ARG A 12 -8.21 -6.45 -5.66
C ARG A 12 -6.94 -6.87 -4.91
N SER A 13 -6.04 -7.60 -5.58
CA SER A 13 -4.76 -8.00 -4.99
C SER A 13 -3.87 -6.80 -4.65
N ARG A 14 -3.79 -5.80 -5.54
CA ARG A 14 -3.07 -4.53 -5.27
C ARG A 14 -3.67 -3.79 -4.08
N ALA A 15 -5.01 -3.69 -4.01
CA ALA A 15 -5.71 -3.05 -2.89
C ALA A 15 -5.41 -3.75 -1.56
N LYS A 16 -5.49 -5.09 -1.52
CA LYS A 16 -5.17 -5.90 -0.33
C LYS A 16 -3.71 -5.68 0.12
N LYS A 17 -2.76 -5.66 -0.82
CA LYS A 17 -1.35 -5.41 -0.53
C LYS A 17 -1.12 -4.00 0.02
N MET A 18 -1.74 -2.99 -0.58
CA MET A 18 -1.68 -1.61 -0.09
C MET A 18 -2.24 -1.48 1.32
N ALA A 19 -3.39 -2.10 1.62
CA ALA A 19 -3.97 -2.09 2.96
C ALA A 19 -3.01 -2.69 4.01
N LYS A 20 -2.39 -3.84 3.70
CA LYS A 20 -1.40 -4.48 4.59
C LYS A 20 -0.18 -3.59 4.83
N LEU A 21 0.32 -2.92 3.80
CA LEU A 21 1.48 -2.03 3.93
C LEU A 21 1.16 -0.77 4.73
N LYS A 22 -0.01 -0.16 4.53
CA LYS A 22 -0.49 0.98 5.33
C LYS A 22 -0.66 0.59 6.80
N ALA A 23 -1.22 -0.58 7.09
CA ALA A 23 -1.35 -1.08 8.46
C ALA A 23 0.03 -1.33 9.10
N ARG A 24 1.00 -1.84 8.34
CA ARG A 24 2.40 -1.98 8.81
C ARG A 24 3.03 -0.62 9.09
N LEU A 25 2.82 0.36 8.22
CA LEU A 25 3.32 1.72 8.41
C LEU A 25 2.74 2.38 9.68
N ALA A 26 1.44 2.22 9.91
CA ALA A 26 0.78 2.76 11.11
C ALA A 26 1.27 2.09 12.41
N LYS A 27 1.63 0.80 12.36
CA LYS A 27 2.15 0.04 13.51
C LYS A 27 3.67 0.11 13.68
N ALA A 28 4.38 0.70 12.71
CA ALA A 28 5.84 0.72 12.71
C ALA A 28 6.37 1.59 13.85
N LYS A 29 7.13 0.96 14.75
CA LYS A 29 7.76 1.64 15.90
C LYS A 29 9.11 2.24 15.54
N THR A 30 9.82 1.64 14.58
CA THR A 30 11.15 2.07 14.14
C THR A 30 11.09 2.82 12.82
N ASN A 31 12.06 3.71 12.59
CA ASN A 31 12.17 4.43 11.32
C ASN A 31 12.47 3.48 10.15
N ASN A 32 13.29 2.44 10.38
CA ASN A 32 13.57 1.43 9.36
C ASN A 32 12.30 0.68 8.91
N ASP A 33 11.41 0.31 9.84
CA ASP A 33 10.14 -0.34 9.49
C ASP A 33 9.23 0.58 8.68
N LYS A 34 9.21 1.88 9.01
CA LYS A 34 8.48 2.91 8.25
C LYS A 34 9.03 3.01 6.83
N ASP A 35 10.34 3.11 6.66
CA ASP A 35 11.00 3.23 5.36
C ASP A 35 10.75 1.99 4.48
N GLN A 36 10.84 0.79 5.06
CA GLN A 36 10.55 -0.45 4.35
C GLN A 36 9.09 -0.55 3.90
N ALA A 37 8.15 -0.06 4.70
CA ALA A 37 6.74 0.01 4.32
C ALA A 37 6.52 1.07 3.22
N LEU A 38 7.09 2.27 3.37
CA LEU A 38 6.98 3.37 2.41
C LEU A 38 7.57 3.01 1.05
N LYS A 39 8.78 2.42 1.00
CA LYS A 39 9.42 1.95 -0.24
C LYS A 39 8.53 0.97 -1.00
N LYS A 40 7.85 0.07 -0.28
CA LYS A 40 6.92 -0.90 -0.89
C LYS A 40 5.63 -0.23 -1.35
N ILE A 41 5.12 0.77 -0.65
CA ILE A 41 3.95 1.54 -1.05
C ILE A 41 4.25 2.33 -2.32
N HIS A 42 5.36 3.06 -2.37
CA HIS A 42 5.73 3.87 -3.54
C HIS A 42 6.02 3.02 -4.78
N ARG A 43 6.49 1.77 -4.63
CA ARG A 43 6.61 0.84 -5.76
C ARG A 43 5.25 0.43 -6.37
N ILE A 44 4.16 0.46 -5.58
CA ILE A 44 2.81 0.12 -6.04
C ILE A 44 2.05 1.37 -6.50
N SER A 45 2.24 2.48 -5.80
CA SER A 45 1.57 3.76 -6.04
C SER A 45 2.59 4.88 -5.80
N PRO A 46 3.35 5.29 -6.83
CA PRO A 46 4.43 6.26 -6.68
C PRO A 46 3.98 7.63 -6.15
N TRP A 47 2.73 7.98 -6.39
CA TRP A 47 2.09 9.24 -6.00
C TRP A 47 1.31 9.13 -4.68
N TRP A 48 1.38 8.00 -3.98
CA TRP A 48 0.71 7.87 -2.68
C TRP A 48 1.41 8.76 -1.64
N LYS A 49 0.64 9.59 -0.95
CA LYS A 49 1.10 10.36 0.21
C LYS A 49 0.42 9.82 1.47
N ALA A 50 1.16 9.82 2.58
CA ALA A 50 0.58 9.50 3.88
C ALA A 50 -0.53 10.53 4.20
N PRO A 51 -1.69 10.09 4.71
CA PRO A 51 -2.67 11.03 5.21
C PRO A 51 -2.02 11.79 6.37
N VAL A 52 -1.98 13.12 6.27
CA VAL A 52 -1.70 13.98 7.42
C VAL A 52 -2.74 13.64 8.48
N ALA A 53 -2.29 13.22 9.65
CA ALA A 53 -3.22 13.01 10.76
C ALA A 53 -3.93 14.34 10.99
N ALA A 54 -5.26 14.35 10.86
CA ALA A 54 -6.04 15.50 11.28
C ALA A 54 -5.76 15.68 12.77
N SER A 55 -5.11 16.80 13.10
CA SER A 55 -4.75 17.19 14.46
C SER A 55 -6.00 17.52 15.26
#